data_AF-A0A8H4BHE9-F1
#
_entry.id   AF-A0A8H4BHE9-F1
#
_cell.length_a   1.000
_cell.length_b   1.000
_cell.length_c   1.000
_cell.angle_alpha   90.00
_cell.angle_beta   90.00
_cell.angle_gamma   90.00
#
_symmetry.space_group_name_H-M   'P 1'
#
loop_
_entity.id
_entity.type
_entity.pdbx_description
1 polymer ?
#
loop_
_entity_poly.entity_id
_entity_poly.type
_entity_poly.pdbx_seq_one_letter_code
_entity_poly.pdbx_strand_id
1 'polypeptide(L)'
;MLASYFWHRFLDVFEAISHESFWLHLLGERTLSILKRYAGNDTILFYLFLSFIPAISQGTHGLYGYLKRVKEELFYVSVVIGDNELIFTPVDEYVTKHFQGIHRLRHVRGKTGFTDPVDQMQQQRNNFAGRRQQNETDNVPIVDLIPEKYREFTIQHKGHLIYINRKDEAPSSENVKSPFLNVASMKTDTIEIKMRSRDLPKLKSFIQDWVDEYYDSRKNKLIIYKCSFSGHGWDDDRQWKEHGHRKIRSFNSVVLKKGEQDRVLNDILTFKESKEWYNDRGIPYRRGYLLHGPPGTGKTSFIQSLASKVKMNVAILNLSGAANDDSLSSALTRVPKSCILVIEDIDHYQFDEGLPERKDDIKTYNKNNSISVSGILNAIDGIASLKESIIFMTCNDMNRIPPALIRPGRIDVKLHMGYLDDYQAKLIFWRFFCMEEKETSLEDMPTAKYPTLSTSVNELIRRMRDEAHRVSLKRGIQLEISPAELISYFLFHALKFKLSTQPQHLDLCCQSLLDHLPDFIDSVAADREQAIEHTNKKATKLQQAQAHAESHSSNAQDIHHTRAMDAAKIPTPPTSPAAEKMAASDVDKGSVDEQQDTKNQGATQ
;
A
#
# COMPACT_ATOMS: atom_id res chain seq x y z
N MET A 1 -52.99 14.44 14.82
CA MET A 1 -53.34 14.77 16.22
C MET A 1 -52.26 15.60 16.93
N LEU A 2 -51.02 15.10 17.11
CA LEU A 2 -49.95 15.85 17.81
C LEU A 2 -49.61 17.22 17.22
N ALA A 3 -49.53 17.35 15.88
CA ALA A 3 -49.27 18.63 15.23
C ALA A 3 -50.40 19.65 15.41
N SER A 4 -51.66 19.20 15.43
CA SER A 4 -52.83 20.05 15.66
C SER A 4 -52.91 20.48 17.13
N TYR A 5 -52.63 19.58 18.09
CA TYR A 5 -52.57 19.92 19.51
C TYR A 5 -51.46 20.94 19.82
N PHE A 6 -50.27 20.76 19.22
CA PHE A 6 -49.16 21.70 19.37
C PHE A 6 -49.48 23.05 18.73
N TRP A 7 -50.13 23.05 17.55
CA TRP A 7 -50.54 24.28 16.88
C TRP A 7 -51.60 25.06 17.67
N HIS A 8 -52.57 24.37 18.29
CA HIS A 8 -53.54 25.00 19.18
C HIS A 8 -52.87 25.59 20.43
N ARG A 9 -52.00 24.82 21.11
CA ARG A 9 -51.22 25.33 22.26
C ARG A 9 -50.32 26.52 21.88
N PHE A 10 -49.75 26.51 20.68
CA PHE A 10 -48.93 27.61 20.18
C PHE A 10 -49.78 28.86 19.94
N LEU A 11 -50.97 28.71 19.35
CA LEU A 11 -51.93 29.81 19.19
C LEU A 11 -52.43 30.34 20.54
N ASP A 12 -52.71 29.47 21.51
CA ASP A 12 -53.13 29.88 22.86
C ASP A 12 -52.04 30.69 23.57
N VAL A 13 -50.77 30.29 23.42
CA VAL A 13 -49.62 31.04 23.97
C VAL A 13 -49.43 32.36 23.22
N PHE A 14 -49.64 32.38 21.91
CA PHE A 14 -49.58 33.59 21.09
C PHE A 14 -50.67 34.60 21.49
N GLU A 15 -51.90 34.12 21.70
CA GLU A 15 -53.02 34.91 22.18
C GLU A 15 -52.73 35.45 23.60
N ALA A 16 -52.22 34.61 24.51
CA ALA A 16 -51.82 35.04 25.85
C ALA A 16 -50.71 36.12 25.85
N ILE A 17 -49.69 35.99 25.00
CA ILE A 17 -48.60 36.97 24.88
C ILE A 17 -49.08 38.28 24.24
N SER A 18 -50.15 38.25 23.44
CA SER A 18 -50.75 39.46 22.86
C SER A 18 -51.55 40.29 23.87
N HIS A 19 -51.96 39.70 25.00
CA HIS A 19 -52.72 40.38 26.04
C HIS A 19 -51.82 41.15 27.02
N GLU A 20 -52.25 42.36 27.37
CA GLU A 20 -51.54 43.24 28.31
C GLU A 20 -51.39 42.61 29.72
N SER A 21 -52.35 41.79 30.14
CA SER A 21 -52.35 41.10 31.44
C SER A 21 -51.16 40.16 31.62
N PHE A 22 -50.67 39.54 30.54
CA PHE A 22 -49.48 38.69 30.57
C PHE A 22 -48.22 39.49 30.94
N TRP A 23 -48.04 40.65 30.31
CA TRP A 23 -46.89 41.53 30.55
C TRP A 23 -46.95 42.23 31.91
N LEU A 24 -48.16 42.56 32.37
CA LEU A 24 -48.37 43.05 33.74
C LEU A 24 -47.94 42.03 34.79
N HIS A 25 -48.24 40.75 34.57
CA HIS A 25 -47.85 39.69 35.49
C HIS A 25 -46.35 39.36 35.45
N LEU A 26 -45.71 39.51 34.28
CA LEU A 26 -44.30 39.17 34.07
C LEU A 26 -43.33 40.28 34.51
N LEU A 27 -43.63 41.54 34.20
CA LEU A 27 -42.76 42.70 34.48
C LEU A 27 -43.18 43.48 35.73
N GLY A 28 -44.44 43.37 36.15
CA GLY A 28 -45.05 44.13 37.23
C GLY A 28 -45.61 45.49 36.79
N GLU A 29 -46.63 45.98 37.49
CA GLU A 29 -47.35 47.23 37.12
C GLU A 29 -46.42 48.46 37.04
N ARG A 30 -45.42 48.52 37.92
CA ARG A 30 -44.56 49.69 38.08
C ARG A 30 -43.54 49.86 36.95
N THR A 31 -43.03 48.75 36.40
CA THR A 31 -42.06 48.78 35.29
C THR A 31 -42.77 48.98 33.95
N LEU A 32 -43.91 48.30 33.76
CA LEU A 32 -44.70 48.40 32.55
C LEU A 32 -45.26 49.83 32.36
N SER A 33 -45.69 50.49 33.43
CA SER A 33 -46.15 51.88 33.40
C SER A 33 -45.04 52.89 33.07
N ILE A 34 -43.82 52.68 33.58
CA ILE A 34 -42.65 53.52 33.24
C ILE A 34 -42.30 53.36 31.77
N LEU A 35 -42.27 52.12 31.27
CA LEU A 35 -42.05 51.82 29.86
C LEU A 35 -43.11 52.51 28.99
N LYS A 36 -44.41 52.28 29.25
CA LYS A 36 -45.53 52.86 28.50
C LYS A 36 -45.47 54.38 28.38
N ARG A 37 -44.97 55.05 29.42
CA ARG A 37 -44.82 56.51 29.46
C ARG A 37 -43.75 57.05 28.50
N TYR A 38 -42.74 56.26 28.16
CA TYR A 38 -41.62 56.69 27.32
C TYR A 38 -41.76 56.34 25.84
N ALA A 39 -42.43 55.24 25.48
CA ALA A 39 -42.45 54.73 24.10
C ALA A 39 -43.85 54.46 23.51
N GLY A 40 -44.93 54.75 24.24
CA GLY A 40 -46.31 54.49 23.81
C GLY A 40 -46.73 53.02 24.02
N ASN A 41 -48.04 52.79 24.22
CA ASN A 41 -48.55 51.49 24.67
C ASN A 41 -48.29 50.36 23.65
N ASP A 42 -48.60 50.62 22.38
CA ASP A 42 -48.56 49.59 21.33
C ASP A 42 -47.14 49.30 20.85
N THR A 43 -46.27 50.31 20.83
CA THR A 43 -44.87 50.18 20.41
C THR A 43 -44.10 49.23 21.33
N ILE A 44 -44.39 49.27 22.63
CA ILE A 44 -43.67 48.48 23.64
C ILE A 44 -44.11 47.03 23.63
N LEU A 45 -45.41 46.78 23.51
CA LEU A 45 -45.92 45.42 23.33
C LEU A 45 -45.35 44.79 22.06
N PHE A 46 -45.20 45.58 20.99
CA PHE A 46 -44.53 45.14 19.77
C PHE A 46 -43.05 44.80 19.99
N TYR A 47 -42.26 45.66 20.65
CA TYR A 47 -40.85 45.39 20.96
C TYR A 47 -40.65 44.21 21.92
N LEU A 48 -41.52 44.06 22.92
CA LEU A 48 -41.50 42.93 23.85
C LEU A 48 -41.84 41.62 23.13
N PHE A 49 -42.84 41.63 22.24
CA PHE A 49 -43.15 40.49 21.38
C PHE A 49 -41.96 40.12 20.47
N LEU A 50 -41.33 41.11 19.82
CA LEU A 50 -40.12 40.89 19.01
C LEU A 50 -38.97 40.28 19.84
N SER A 51 -38.88 40.59 21.13
CA SER A 51 -37.84 40.03 22.01
C SER A 51 -38.02 38.54 22.32
N PHE A 52 -39.23 37.99 22.15
CA PHE A 52 -39.52 36.56 22.32
C PHE A 52 -39.38 35.73 21.03
N ILE A 53 -39.32 36.37 19.85
CA ILE A 53 -39.12 35.67 18.57
C ILE A 53 -37.90 34.73 18.59
N PRO A 54 -36.72 35.12 19.14
CA PRO A 54 -35.58 34.22 19.25
C PRO A 54 -35.87 32.97 20.11
N ALA A 55 -36.58 33.11 21.23
CA ALA A 55 -36.92 32.00 22.12
C ALA A 55 -37.92 31.02 21.48
N ILE A 56 -38.92 31.56 20.78
CA ILE A 56 -39.88 30.76 20.00
C ILE A 56 -39.17 30.06 18.83
N SER A 57 -38.27 30.77 18.14
CA SER A 57 -37.45 30.20 17.06
C SER A 57 -36.58 29.04 17.56
N GLN A 58 -35.96 29.18 18.73
CA GLN A 58 -35.16 28.12 19.35
C GLN A 58 -36.01 26.90 19.75
N GLY A 59 -37.18 27.12 20.36
CA GLY A 59 -38.10 26.03 20.76
C GLY A 59 -38.69 25.28 19.56
N THR A 60 -39.08 26.00 18.51
CA THR A 60 -39.59 25.40 17.26
C THR A 60 -38.50 24.63 16.51
N HIS A 61 -37.25 25.12 16.51
CA HIS A 61 -36.11 24.39 15.96
C HIS A 61 -35.83 23.10 16.74
N GLY A 62 -35.91 23.13 18.07
CA GLY A 62 -35.77 21.95 18.92
C GLY A 62 -36.84 20.89 18.66
N LEU A 63 -38.11 21.30 18.55
CA LEU A 63 -39.22 20.40 18.23
C LEU A 63 -39.10 19.81 16.82
N TYR A 64 -38.73 20.63 15.83
CA TYR A 64 -38.49 20.15 14.47
C TYR A 64 -37.40 19.08 14.45
N GLY A 65 -36.30 19.29 15.18
CA GLY A 65 -35.23 18.31 15.33
C GLY A 65 -35.72 17.00 15.96
N TYR A 66 -36.54 17.08 17.02
CA TYR A 66 -37.13 15.91 17.66
C TYR A 66 -38.06 15.13 16.72
N LEU A 67 -38.99 15.82 16.04
CA LEU A 67 -39.92 15.20 15.08
C LEU A 67 -39.18 14.57 13.90
N LYS A 68 -38.09 15.20 13.45
CA LYS A 68 -37.22 14.65 12.41
C LYS A 68 -36.58 13.34 12.87
N ARG A 69 -36.02 13.27 14.08
CA ARG A 69 -35.43 12.03 14.64
C ARG A 69 -36.45 10.90 14.74
N VAL A 70 -37.63 11.17 15.30
CA VAL A 70 -38.70 10.18 15.43
C VAL A 70 -39.16 9.65 14.05
N LYS A 71 -39.25 10.53 13.05
CA LYS A 71 -39.56 10.11 11.68
C LYS A 71 -38.47 9.23 11.09
N GLU A 72 -37.19 9.55 11.32
CA GLU A 72 -36.07 8.75 10.84
C GLU A 72 -36.06 7.35 11.48
N GLU A 73 -36.26 7.24 12.79
CA GLU A 73 -36.29 5.96 13.51
C GLU A 73 -37.47 5.06 13.13
N LEU A 74 -38.65 5.63 12.83
CA LEU A 74 -39.86 4.83 12.56
C LEU A 74 -40.00 4.34 11.12
N PHE A 75 -39.40 5.05 10.16
CA PHE A 75 -39.65 4.81 8.72
C PHE A 75 -38.41 4.40 7.92
N TYR A 76 -37.21 4.52 8.50
CA TYR A 76 -35.97 4.23 7.80
C TYR A 76 -35.14 3.21 8.58
N VAL A 77 -34.48 2.35 7.83
CA VAL A 77 -33.36 1.53 8.32
C VAL A 77 -32.08 2.11 7.76
N SER A 78 -31.02 2.14 8.56
CA SER A 78 -29.70 2.63 8.15
C SER A 78 -28.58 1.66 8.52
N VAL A 79 -27.55 1.63 7.68
CA VAL A 79 -26.28 0.93 7.92
C VAL A 79 -25.16 1.93 7.70
N VAL A 80 -24.23 2.03 8.64
CA VAL A 80 -23.04 2.88 8.54
C VAL A 80 -21.84 1.97 8.34
N ILE A 81 -21.03 2.27 7.32
CA ILE A 81 -19.83 1.52 6.97
C ILE A 81 -18.65 2.49 7.07
N GLY A 82 -17.71 2.19 7.95
CA GLY A 82 -16.44 2.93 8.05
C GLY A 82 -15.43 2.47 7.00
N ASP A 83 -14.53 3.36 6.63
CA ASP A 83 -13.37 3.11 5.77
C ASP A 83 -12.50 1.90 6.17
N ASN A 84 -12.41 1.62 7.46
CA ASN A 84 -11.67 0.49 8.02
C ASN A 84 -12.32 -0.89 7.73
N GLU A 85 -13.57 -0.90 7.28
CA GLU A 85 -14.31 -2.15 7.00
C GLU A 85 -14.03 -2.70 5.60
N LEU A 86 -13.93 -4.02 5.47
CA LEU A 86 -13.64 -4.68 4.19
C LEU A 86 -14.67 -4.41 3.09
N ILE A 87 -15.92 -4.14 3.48
CA ILE A 87 -17.02 -3.88 2.56
C ILE A 87 -17.07 -2.42 2.08
N PHE A 88 -16.25 -1.53 2.64
CA PHE A 88 -16.23 -0.11 2.28
C PHE A 88 -15.89 0.10 0.80
N THR A 89 -14.77 -0.46 0.33
CA THR A 89 -14.35 -0.31 -1.07
C THR A 89 -15.38 -0.88 -2.06
N PRO A 90 -15.92 -2.09 -1.85
CA PRO A 90 -17.01 -2.61 -2.69
C PRO A 90 -18.22 -1.69 -2.78
N VAL A 91 -18.68 -1.20 -1.64
CA VAL A 91 -19.84 -0.31 -1.58
C VAL A 91 -19.51 1.02 -2.24
N ASP A 92 -18.36 1.63 -1.94
CA ASP A 92 -17.91 2.90 -2.52
C ASP A 92 -17.86 2.86 -4.06
N GLU A 93 -17.35 1.76 -4.62
CA GLU A 93 -17.27 1.55 -6.06
C GLU A 93 -18.65 1.39 -6.70
N TYR A 94 -19.51 0.55 -6.11
CA TYR A 94 -20.88 0.36 -6.58
C TYR A 94 -21.66 1.68 -6.60
N VAL A 95 -21.53 2.42 -5.50
CA VAL A 95 -22.12 3.73 -5.29
C VAL A 95 -21.66 4.74 -6.32
N THR A 96 -20.36 4.74 -6.63
CA THR A 96 -19.77 5.65 -7.62
C THR A 96 -20.28 5.34 -9.02
N LYS A 97 -20.34 4.05 -9.40
CA LYS A 97 -20.81 3.60 -10.72
C LYS A 97 -22.29 3.86 -10.97
N HIS A 98 -23.13 3.68 -9.94
CA HIS A 98 -24.58 3.83 -10.04
C HIS A 98 -25.07 5.24 -9.70
N PHE A 99 -24.14 6.20 -9.58
CA PHE A 99 -24.49 7.58 -9.28
C PHE A 99 -25.18 8.24 -10.49
N GLN A 100 -26.46 8.57 -10.35
CA GLN A 100 -27.21 9.30 -11.37
C GLN A 100 -27.18 10.80 -11.10
N GLY A 101 -26.88 11.60 -12.13
CA GLY A 101 -26.98 13.06 -12.07
C GLY A 101 -25.66 13.79 -11.76
N ILE A 102 -24.50 13.17 -12.00
CA ILE A 102 -23.21 13.85 -11.81
C ILE A 102 -23.07 15.10 -12.66
N HIS A 103 -23.62 15.06 -13.87
CA HIS A 103 -23.66 16.19 -14.79
C HIS A 103 -24.49 17.38 -14.27
N ARG A 104 -25.34 17.18 -13.26
CA ARG A 104 -26.11 18.27 -12.62
C ARG A 104 -25.34 18.93 -11.47
N LEU A 105 -24.24 18.33 -11.02
CA LEU A 105 -23.43 18.86 -9.94
C LEU A 105 -22.44 19.89 -10.48
N ARG A 106 -22.38 21.03 -9.79
CA ARG A 106 -21.39 22.09 -10.07
C ARG A 106 -20.01 21.80 -9.46
N HIS A 107 -19.98 20.98 -8.41
CA HIS A 107 -18.77 20.61 -7.67
C HIS A 107 -18.70 19.09 -7.55
N VAL A 108 -17.58 18.52 -7.99
CA VAL A 108 -17.30 17.09 -8.07
C VAL A 108 -15.82 16.85 -7.83
N ARG A 109 -15.47 15.69 -7.27
CA ARG A 109 -14.12 15.20 -7.11
C ARG A 109 -13.74 14.35 -8.32
N GLY A 110 -12.56 14.56 -8.91
CA GLY A 110 -12.02 13.66 -9.93
C GLY A 110 -11.30 12.46 -9.30
N LYS A 111 -11.58 11.26 -9.80
CA LYS A 111 -10.82 10.02 -9.55
C LYS A 111 -10.25 9.55 -10.87
N THR A 112 -8.95 9.31 -10.93
CA THR A 112 -8.31 8.80 -12.14
C THR A 112 -8.38 7.27 -12.17
N GLY A 113 -8.79 6.72 -13.31
CA GLY A 113 -8.87 5.29 -13.59
C GLY A 113 -8.26 4.93 -14.95
N PHE A 114 -8.04 3.64 -15.19
CA PHE A 114 -7.64 3.09 -16.49
C PHE A 114 -8.86 2.40 -17.13
N THR A 115 -9.05 2.55 -18.44
CA THR A 115 -10.18 1.94 -19.14
C THR A 115 -10.03 0.42 -19.18
N ASP A 116 -11.10 -0.33 -18.87
CA ASP A 116 -11.13 -1.76 -19.18
C ASP A 116 -11.17 -1.95 -20.72
N PRO A 117 -10.42 -2.90 -21.30
CA PRO A 117 -10.35 -3.10 -22.76
C PRO A 117 -11.71 -3.39 -23.43
N VAL A 118 -12.69 -3.84 -22.64
CA VAL A 118 -14.05 -4.17 -23.09
C VAL A 118 -14.87 -2.91 -23.37
N ASP A 119 -14.69 -1.85 -22.58
CA ASP A 119 -15.40 -0.57 -22.75
C ASP A 119 -14.85 0.22 -23.95
N GLN A 120 -13.56 0.07 -24.26
CA GLN A 120 -12.95 0.62 -25.47
C GLN A 120 -13.59 0.05 -26.74
N MET A 121 -13.96 -1.25 -26.77
CA MET A 121 -14.63 -1.85 -27.93
C MET A 121 -16.06 -1.31 -28.14
N GLN A 122 -16.78 -0.98 -27.06
CA GLN A 122 -18.12 -0.39 -27.16
C GLN A 122 -18.06 1.06 -27.63
N GLN A 123 -17.07 1.84 -27.17
CA GLN A 123 -16.87 3.21 -27.63
C GLN A 123 -16.37 3.28 -29.09
N GLN A 124 -15.51 2.35 -29.52
CA GLN A 124 -15.07 2.25 -30.93
C GLN A 124 -16.21 1.90 -31.88
N ARG A 125 -17.24 1.16 -31.43
CA ARG A 125 -18.44 0.87 -32.24
C ARG A 125 -19.25 2.12 -32.58
N ASN A 126 -19.19 3.16 -31.75
CA ASN A 126 -19.91 4.42 -31.97
C ASN A 126 -19.11 5.44 -32.78
N ASN A 127 -17.79 5.25 -32.93
CA ASN A 127 -16.91 6.14 -33.69
C ASN A 127 -16.50 5.51 -35.02
N PHE A 128 -17.41 5.56 -36.00
CA PHE A 128 -17.19 5.04 -37.36
C PHE A 128 -16.39 5.97 -38.29
N ALA A 129 -15.56 6.86 -37.75
CA ALA A 129 -14.75 7.79 -38.52
C ALA A 129 -13.34 7.93 -37.93
N GLY A 130 -12.39 7.14 -38.44
CA GLY A 130 -10.97 7.29 -38.10
C GLY A 130 -10.19 5.98 -37.99
N ARG A 131 -10.12 5.18 -39.06
CA ARG A 131 -9.10 4.13 -39.17
C ARG A 131 -7.78 4.75 -39.62
N ARG A 132 -6.84 4.97 -38.69
CA ARG A 132 -5.37 4.83 -38.86
C ARG A 132 -4.63 5.49 -37.69
N GLN A 133 -4.34 4.71 -36.66
CA GLN A 133 -3.16 4.77 -35.78
C GLN A 133 -3.43 3.79 -34.62
N GLN A 134 -3.10 2.52 -34.82
CA GLN A 134 -3.02 1.55 -33.74
C GLN A 134 -1.57 1.57 -33.25
N ASN A 135 -1.36 1.87 -31.95
CA ASN A 135 -0.32 1.32 -31.07
C ASN A 135 0.17 2.23 -29.92
N GLU A 136 -0.46 3.38 -29.61
CA GLU A 136 -0.04 4.23 -28.46
C GLU A 136 -1.15 4.59 -27.44
N THR A 137 -2.38 4.07 -27.58
CA THR A 137 -3.54 4.58 -26.81
C THR A 137 -4.07 3.63 -25.73
N ASP A 138 -3.33 2.61 -25.29
CA ASP A 138 -3.87 1.62 -24.34
C ASP A 138 -3.92 2.11 -22.88
N ASN A 139 -3.33 3.27 -22.56
CA ASN A 139 -3.30 3.81 -21.19
C ASN A 139 -3.64 5.31 -21.12
N VAL A 140 -4.71 5.75 -21.76
CA VAL A 140 -5.20 7.12 -21.52
C VAL A 140 -5.93 7.11 -20.17
N PRO A 141 -5.46 7.86 -19.15
CA PRO A 141 -6.16 7.93 -17.87
C PRO A 141 -7.51 8.61 -18.07
N ILE A 142 -8.58 7.96 -17.63
CA ILE A 142 -9.92 8.53 -17.62
C ILE A 142 -10.15 9.18 -16.25
N VAL A 143 -10.77 10.36 -16.27
CA VAL A 143 -11.20 11.02 -15.05
C VAL A 143 -12.65 10.64 -14.82
N ASP A 144 -12.88 9.74 -13.86
CA ASP A 144 -14.19 9.50 -13.30
C ASP A 144 -14.54 10.64 -12.35
N LEU A 145 -15.73 11.19 -12.50
CA LEU A 145 -16.24 12.19 -11.58
C LEU A 145 -16.93 11.47 -10.42
N ILE A 146 -16.75 12.00 -9.22
CA ILE A 146 -17.40 11.52 -7.99
C ILE A 146 -18.05 12.72 -7.31
N PRO A 147 -19.25 12.61 -6.73
CA PRO A 147 -19.82 13.69 -5.94
C PRO A 147 -18.89 14.12 -4.81
N GLU A 148 -18.83 15.43 -4.56
CA GLU A 148 -18.14 15.99 -3.39
C GLU A 148 -18.81 15.52 -2.08
N LYS A 149 -18.04 15.42 -0.99
CA LYS A 149 -18.50 14.91 0.32
C LYS A 149 -19.71 15.72 0.86
N TYR A 150 -20.49 15.13 1.78
CA TYR A 150 -21.63 15.77 2.49
C TYR A 150 -22.93 15.99 1.71
N ARG A 151 -23.17 15.24 0.63
CA ARG A 151 -24.49 15.22 -0.04
C ARG A 151 -25.15 13.87 0.07
N GLU A 152 -26.42 13.88 0.46
CA GLU A 152 -27.31 12.72 0.33
C GLU A 152 -27.66 12.52 -1.14
N PHE A 153 -27.46 11.31 -1.64
CA PHE A 153 -27.85 10.95 -3.00
C PHE A 153 -28.63 9.64 -3.00
N THR A 154 -29.44 9.46 -4.04
CA THR A 154 -30.38 8.34 -4.12
C THR A 154 -30.00 7.38 -5.23
N ILE A 155 -29.93 6.09 -4.90
CA ILE A 155 -29.78 4.99 -5.85
C ILE A 155 -31.07 4.18 -5.85
N GLN A 156 -31.56 3.85 -7.04
CA GLN A 156 -32.69 2.93 -7.19
C GLN A 156 -32.14 1.51 -7.37
N HIS A 157 -32.47 0.61 -6.44
CA HIS A 157 -32.02 -0.79 -6.49
C HIS A 157 -33.19 -1.72 -6.19
N LYS A 158 -33.46 -2.69 -7.08
CA LYS A 158 -34.56 -3.68 -6.96
C LYS A 158 -35.90 -3.05 -6.52
N GLY A 159 -36.26 -1.90 -7.11
CA GLY A 159 -37.51 -1.17 -6.82
C GLY A 159 -37.54 -0.34 -5.53
N HIS A 160 -36.43 -0.27 -4.78
CA HIS A 160 -36.31 0.52 -3.55
C HIS A 160 -35.44 1.76 -3.79
N LEU A 161 -35.80 2.86 -3.13
CA LEU A 161 -35.00 4.07 -3.11
C LEU A 161 -34.06 4.02 -1.90
N ILE A 162 -32.77 3.93 -2.18
CA ILE A 162 -31.71 3.86 -1.19
C ILE A 162 -31.01 5.21 -1.16
N TYR A 163 -30.96 5.82 0.01
CA TYR A 163 -30.31 7.10 0.26
C TYR A 163 -28.92 6.83 0.79
N ILE A 164 -27.91 7.48 0.26
CA ILE A 164 -26.52 7.30 0.68
C ILE A 164 -25.96 8.66 1.05
N ASN A 165 -25.29 8.70 2.19
CA ASN A 165 -24.71 9.90 2.74
C ASN A 165 -23.26 9.63 3.13
N ARG A 166 -22.32 10.45 2.65
CA ARG A 166 -20.90 10.36 3.02
C ARG A 166 -20.61 11.39 4.10
N LYS A 167 -20.16 10.94 5.28
CA LYS A 167 -19.82 11.79 6.42
C LYS A 167 -18.37 11.56 6.84
N ASP A 168 -17.71 12.61 7.28
CA ASP A 168 -16.48 12.50 8.06
C ASP A 168 -16.89 12.48 9.53
N GLU A 169 -16.72 11.36 10.23
CA GLU A 169 -16.82 11.36 11.68
C GLU A 169 -15.43 11.74 12.22
N ALA A 170 -15.32 12.95 12.78
CA ALA A 170 -14.28 13.20 13.75
C ALA A 170 -14.72 12.46 15.03
N PRO A 171 -13.88 11.64 15.69
CA PRO A 171 -14.19 11.08 17.00
C PRO A 171 -14.69 12.19 17.93
N SER A 172 -16.00 12.20 18.17
CA SER A 172 -16.66 13.14 19.04
C SER A 172 -16.37 12.76 20.48
N SER A 173 -15.17 13.07 20.96
CA SER A 173 -14.97 13.21 22.40
C SER A 173 -15.59 14.55 22.80
N GLU A 174 -16.80 14.51 23.36
CA GLU A 174 -17.51 15.71 23.86
C GLU A 174 -16.76 16.46 24.99
N ASN A 175 -15.55 16.03 25.37
CA ASN A 175 -14.79 16.58 26.49
C ASN A 175 -13.45 17.28 26.14
N VAL A 176 -13.07 17.46 24.87
CA VAL A 176 -11.83 18.17 24.53
C VAL A 176 -12.11 19.53 23.89
N LYS A 177 -12.34 20.55 24.74
CA LYS A 177 -12.38 21.96 24.35
C LYS A 177 -10.98 22.54 24.16
N SER A 178 -10.18 21.98 23.25
CA SER A 178 -8.94 22.63 22.83
C SER A 178 -8.81 22.63 21.30
N PRO A 179 -8.80 23.82 20.66
CA PRO A 179 -8.67 23.95 19.20
C PRO A 179 -7.38 23.33 18.64
N PHE A 180 -6.36 23.14 19.48
CA PHE A 180 -5.06 22.58 19.10
C PHE A 180 -5.01 21.05 19.05
N LEU A 181 -5.90 20.33 19.73
CA LEU A 181 -5.91 18.85 19.74
C LEU A 181 -6.83 18.22 18.67
N ASN A 182 -7.70 19.02 18.04
CA ASN A 182 -8.50 18.57 16.88
C ASN A 182 -7.65 18.28 15.63
N VAL A 183 -6.36 18.63 15.64
CA VAL A 183 -5.42 18.41 14.54
C VAL A 183 -4.89 16.95 14.49
N ALA A 184 -5.01 16.19 15.58
CA ALA A 184 -4.58 14.78 15.65
C ALA A 184 -5.73 13.76 15.56
N SER A 185 -6.96 14.23 15.35
CA SER A 185 -8.14 13.38 15.21
C SER A 185 -8.20 12.84 13.79
N MET A 186 -7.79 11.58 13.57
CA MET A 186 -8.00 10.87 12.31
C MET A 186 -9.49 10.91 11.94
N LYS A 187 -9.83 11.61 10.85
CA LYS A 187 -11.19 11.65 10.32
C LYS A 187 -11.43 10.35 9.59
N THR A 188 -12.34 9.51 10.08
CA THR A 188 -12.71 8.28 9.38
C THR A 188 -13.80 8.60 8.36
N ASP A 189 -13.59 8.18 7.11
CA ASP A 189 -14.59 8.30 6.05
C ASP A 189 -15.68 7.26 6.30
N THR A 190 -16.94 7.70 6.40
CA THR A 190 -18.08 6.81 6.61
C THR A 190 -19.11 6.95 5.49
N ILE A 191 -19.69 5.81 5.09
CA ILE A 191 -20.81 5.74 4.16
C ILE A 191 -22.04 5.27 4.95
N GLU A 192 -23.01 6.17 5.13
CA GLU A 192 -24.32 5.86 5.69
C GLU A 192 -25.30 5.53 4.56
N ILE A 193 -25.87 4.34 4.59
CA ILE A 193 -26.85 3.83 3.64
C ILE A 193 -28.20 3.73 4.35
N LYS A 194 -29.19 4.53 3.93
CA LYS A 194 -30.56 4.52 4.45
C LYS A 194 -31.54 3.96 3.42
N MET A 195 -32.53 3.22 3.87
CA MET A 195 -33.63 2.74 3.03
C MET A 195 -34.96 2.94 3.76
N ARG A 196 -35.97 3.44 3.06
CA ARG A 196 -37.33 3.54 3.61
C ARG A 196 -37.94 2.14 3.70
N SER A 197 -37.82 1.52 4.85
CA SER A 197 -38.32 0.18 5.15
C SER A 197 -38.27 -0.06 6.65
N ARG A 198 -38.93 -1.11 7.13
CA ARG A 198 -38.75 -1.68 8.47
C ARG A 198 -37.86 -2.93 8.48
N ASP A 199 -37.50 -3.41 7.29
CA ASP A 199 -36.78 -4.66 7.08
C ASP A 199 -35.27 -4.38 6.88
N LEU A 200 -34.54 -4.42 8.00
CA LEU A 200 -33.07 -4.31 8.01
C LEU A 200 -32.39 -5.50 7.31
N PRO A 201 -32.82 -6.77 7.50
CA PRO A 201 -32.29 -7.90 6.72
C PRO A 201 -32.34 -7.69 5.21
N LYS A 202 -33.38 -7.05 4.69
CA LYS A 202 -33.47 -6.71 3.27
C LYS A 202 -32.42 -5.68 2.84
N LEU A 203 -32.18 -4.63 3.64
CA LEU A 203 -31.10 -3.67 3.36
C LEU A 203 -29.73 -4.36 3.37
N LYS A 204 -29.50 -5.26 4.34
CA LYS A 204 -28.30 -6.10 4.39
C LYS A 204 -28.14 -6.93 3.12
N SER A 205 -29.22 -7.55 2.62
CA SER A 205 -29.18 -8.35 1.39
C SER A 205 -28.76 -7.53 0.16
N PHE A 206 -29.21 -6.28 0.07
CA PHE A 206 -28.82 -5.39 -1.03
C PHE A 206 -27.36 -4.97 -0.96
N ILE A 207 -26.86 -4.66 0.24
CA ILE A 207 -25.43 -4.38 0.44
C ILE A 207 -24.61 -5.62 0.08
N GLN A 208 -25.08 -6.81 0.45
CA GLN A 208 -24.44 -8.06 0.09
C GLN A 208 -24.42 -8.27 -1.44
N ASP A 209 -25.50 -7.98 -2.15
CA ASP A 209 -25.53 -8.05 -3.63
C ASP A 209 -24.44 -7.17 -4.26
N TRP A 210 -24.20 -5.97 -3.72
CA TRP A 210 -23.17 -5.04 -4.23
C TRP A 210 -21.76 -5.57 -3.96
N VAL A 211 -21.56 -6.17 -2.78
CA VAL A 211 -20.31 -6.82 -2.41
C VAL A 211 -20.05 -8.05 -3.28
N ASP A 212 -21.08 -8.85 -3.54
CA ASP A 212 -20.99 -10.05 -4.38
C ASP A 212 -20.67 -9.67 -5.83
N GLU A 213 -21.33 -8.64 -6.40
CA GLU A 213 -21.00 -8.11 -7.74
C GLU A 213 -19.53 -7.66 -7.82
N TYR A 214 -19.05 -6.96 -6.79
CA TYR A 214 -17.66 -6.50 -6.70
C TYR A 214 -16.67 -7.67 -6.72
N TYR A 215 -16.92 -8.74 -5.95
CA TYR A 215 -16.03 -9.90 -5.90
C TYR A 215 -16.18 -10.82 -7.11
N ASP A 216 -17.39 -10.96 -7.68
CA ASP A 216 -17.61 -11.76 -8.88
C ASP A 216 -16.96 -11.13 -10.12
N SER A 217 -16.95 -9.80 -10.25
CA SER A 217 -16.23 -9.09 -11.32
C SER A 217 -14.70 -9.28 -11.27
N ARG A 218 -14.19 -9.59 -10.06
CA ARG A 218 -12.78 -9.88 -9.76
C ARG A 218 -12.47 -11.37 -9.74
N LYS A 219 -13.47 -12.22 -9.84
CA LYS A 219 -13.33 -13.67 -9.92
C LYS A 219 -12.52 -14.03 -11.16
N ASN A 220 -11.65 -15.02 -11.02
CA ASN A 220 -10.72 -15.46 -12.06
C ASN A 220 -9.68 -14.41 -12.51
N LYS A 221 -9.47 -13.35 -11.72
CA LYS A 221 -8.41 -12.36 -11.92
C LYS A 221 -7.43 -12.39 -10.75
N LEU A 222 -6.16 -12.18 -11.04
CA LEU A 222 -5.12 -11.95 -10.03
C LEU A 222 -4.97 -10.45 -9.84
N ILE A 223 -5.33 -9.92 -8.66
CA ILE A 223 -5.20 -8.50 -8.36
C ILE A 223 -3.79 -8.24 -7.83
N ILE A 224 -3.17 -7.19 -8.35
CA ILE A 224 -1.83 -6.75 -7.95
C ILE A 224 -1.96 -5.42 -7.22
N TYR A 225 -1.58 -5.42 -5.94
CA TYR A 225 -1.43 -4.23 -5.13
C TYR A 225 0.03 -3.78 -5.14
N LYS A 226 0.27 -2.48 -5.25
CA LYS A 226 1.60 -1.89 -5.16
C LYS A 226 1.64 -0.88 -4.03
N CYS A 227 2.69 -0.96 -3.20
CA CYS A 227 2.94 0.02 -2.17
C CYS A 227 3.56 1.29 -2.77
N SER A 228 3.04 2.45 -2.38
CA SER A 228 3.53 3.78 -2.77
C SER A 228 3.79 4.60 -1.53
N PHE A 229 5.07 4.91 -1.28
CA PHE A 229 5.53 5.71 -0.15
C PHE A 229 5.52 7.23 -0.43
N SER A 230 5.14 7.65 -1.65
CA SER A 230 5.17 9.04 -2.11
C SER A 230 4.07 9.95 -1.53
N GLY A 231 3.48 9.57 -0.39
CA GLY A 231 2.50 10.40 0.31
C GLY A 231 3.18 11.53 1.06
N HIS A 232 3.53 12.63 0.38
CA HIS A 232 3.81 13.88 1.08
C HIS A 232 2.49 14.50 1.54
N GLY A 233 2.03 14.13 2.73
CA GLY A 233 0.86 14.76 3.37
C GLY A 233 0.04 13.83 4.24
N TRP A 234 -0.96 14.42 4.90
CA TRP A 234 -1.96 13.87 5.83
C TRP A 234 -2.87 12.76 5.26
N ASP A 235 -2.49 12.13 4.15
CA ASP A 235 -3.27 11.18 3.35
C ASP A 235 -2.59 9.79 3.36
N ASP A 236 -2.15 9.38 4.56
CA ASP A 236 -1.40 8.15 4.85
C ASP A 236 -2.24 6.86 4.62
N ASP A 237 -3.54 7.01 4.35
CA ASP A 237 -4.50 5.92 4.13
C ASP A 237 -4.40 5.25 2.75
N ARG A 238 -3.49 5.68 1.87
CA ARG A 238 -3.39 5.18 0.49
C ARG A 238 -2.03 4.57 0.13
N GLN A 239 -1.30 4.05 1.11
CA GLN A 239 -0.01 3.38 0.88
C GLN A 239 -0.16 2.19 -0.07
N TRP A 240 -1.21 1.38 0.04
CA TRP A 240 -1.52 0.29 -0.90
C TRP A 240 -2.57 0.70 -1.91
N LYS A 241 -2.24 0.59 -3.20
CA LYS A 241 -3.18 0.82 -4.30
C LYS A 241 -3.24 -0.39 -5.21
N GLU A 242 -4.44 -0.69 -5.70
CA GLU A 242 -4.61 -1.62 -6.82
C GLU A 242 -3.89 -1.02 -8.03
N HIS A 243 -2.82 -1.69 -8.46
CA HIS A 243 -2.04 -1.28 -9.63
C HIS A 243 -2.64 -1.84 -10.93
N GLY A 244 -3.39 -2.93 -10.82
CA GLY A 244 -4.13 -3.54 -11.91
C GLY A 244 -4.41 -5.01 -11.65
N HIS A 245 -5.00 -5.67 -12.63
CA HIS A 245 -5.32 -7.08 -12.59
C HIS A 245 -4.67 -7.84 -13.76
N ARG A 246 -4.36 -9.12 -13.54
CA ARG A 246 -3.87 -10.03 -14.57
C ARG A 246 -4.83 -11.21 -14.70
N LYS A 247 -4.88 -11.82 -15.89
CA LYS A 247 -5.52 -13.13 -16.05
C LYS A 247 -4.78 -14.14 -15.19
N ILE A 248 -5.52 -15.08 -14.60
CA ILE A 248 -4.94 -16.20 -13.86
C ILE A 248 -3.90 -16.90 -14.74
N ARG A 249 -2.68 -16.99 -14.20
CA ARG A 249 -1.58 -17.69 -14.85
C ARG A 249 -1.64 -19.14 -14.44
N SER A 250 -1.61 -20.07 -15.40
CA SER A 250 -1.54 -21.51 -15.08
C SER A 250 -0.31 -21.77 -14.22
N PHE A 251 -0.46 -22.56 -13.16
CA PHE A 251 0.63 -22.97 -12.27
C PHE A 251 1.77 -23.65 -13.05
N ASN A 252 1.42 -24.36 -14.11
CA ASN A 252 2.33 -25.08 -15.00
C ASN A 252 3.00 -24.18 -16.06
N SER A 253 2.71 -22.88 -16.08
CA SER A 253 3.40 -21.96 -17.01
C SER A 253 4.82 -21.60 -16.58
N VAL A 254 5.19 -21.90 -15.33
CA VAL A 254 6.56 -21.81 -14.83
C VAL A 254 7.03 -23.22 -14.56
N VAL A 255 8.28 -23.51 -14.94
CA VAL A 255 8.86 -24.84 -14.87
C VAL A 255 10.04 -24.77 -13.90
N LEU A 256 9.91 -25.38 -12.73
CA LEU A 256 11.04 -25.55 -11.79
C LEU A 256 11.63 -26.95 -11.90
N LYS A 257 12.69 -27.20 -11.15
CA LYS A 257 13.26 -28.55 -10.98
C LYS A 257 12.22 -29.52 -10.44
N LYS A 258 12.38 -30.80 -10.76
CA LYS A 258 11.42 -31.86 -10.42
C LYS A 258 11.10 -31.86 -8.92
N GLY A 259 9.81 -31.78 -8.57
CA GLY A 259 9.31 -31.82 -7.20
C GLY A 259 9.34 -30.49 -6.43
N GLU A 260 10.10 -29.48 -6.86
CA GLU A 260 10.20 -28.20 -6.11
C GLU A 260 8.89 -27.39 -6.15
N GLN A 261 8.14 -27.43 -7.26
CA GLN A 261 6.86 -26.74 -7.37
C GLN A 261 5.84 -27.31 -6.38
N ASP A 262 5.72 -28.64 -6.34
CA ASP A 262 4.79 -29.34 -5.46
C ASP A 262 5.19 -29.20 -4.00
N ARG A 263 6.50 -29.21 -3.70
CA ARG A 263 7.02 -28.95 -2.35
C ARG A 263 6.53 -27.62 -1.79
N VAL A 264 6.68 -26.53 -2.56
CA VAL A 264 6.27 -25.19 -2.12
C VAL A 264 4.74 -25.06 -2.07
N LEU A 265 4.03 -25.65 -3.05
CA LEU A 265 2.57 -25.63 -3.06
C LEU A 265 1.99 -26.34 -1.84
N ASN A 266 2.47 -27.55 -1.55
CA ASN A 266 2.01 -28.34 -0.41
C ASN A 266 2.35 -27.67 0.93
N ASP A 267 3.50 -27.01 1.05
CA ASP A 267 3.85 -26.23 2.25
C ASP A 267 2.84 -25.10 2.50
N ILE A 268 2.48 -24.35 1.45
CA ILE A 268 1.47 -23.28 1.56
C ILE A 268 0.11 -23.83 1.92
N LEU A 269 -0.33 -24.92 1.28
CA LEU A 269 -1.63 -25.54 1.58
C LEU A 269 -1.68 -26.02 3.03
N THR A 270 -0.64 -26.71 3.48
CA THR A 270 -0.51 -27.16 4.88
C THR A 270 -0.52 -25.99 5.85
N PHE A 271 0.23 -24.92 5.55
CA PHE A 271 0.22 -23.71 6.35
C PHE A 271 -1.18 -23.11 6.46
N LYS A 272 -1.91 -22.99 5.34
CA LYS A 272 -3.27 -22.44 5.28
C LYS A 272 -4.26 -23.23 6.13
N GLU A 273 -4.12 -24.56 6.18
CA GLU A 273 -4.97 -25.45 6.97
C GLU A 273 -4.60 -25.46 8.47
N SER A 274 -3.37 -25.06 8.81
CA SER A 274 -2.84 -25.16 10.18
C SER A 274 -3.13 -23.92 11.06
N LYS A 275 -4.01 -23.01 10.66
CA LYS A 275 -4.24 -21.74 11.38
C LYS A 275 -4.57 -21.92 12.87
N GLU A 276 -5.46 -22.84 13.20
CA GLU A 276 -5.85 -23.13 14.59
C GLU A 276 -4.66 -23.69 15.39
N TRP A 277 -3.88 -24.59 14.78
CA TRP A 277 -2.70 -25.20 15.40
C TRP A 277 -1.65 -24.16 15.83
N TYR A 278 -1.45 -23.11 15.03
CA TYR A 278 -0.56 -21.98 15.36
C TYR A 278 -1.10 -21.16 16.53
N ASN A 279 -2.40 -20.83 16.47
CA ASN A 279 -3.08 -20.02 17.48
C ASN A 279 -3.06 -20.70 18.86
N ASP A 280 -3.36 -22.00 18.92
CA ASP A 280 -3.39 -22.79 20.17
C ASP A 280 -2.03 -22.84 20.87
N ARG A 281 -0.94 -22.65 20.12
CA ARG A 281 0.44 -22.66 20.63
C ARG A 281 1.01 -21.26 20.83
N GLY A 282 0.23 -20.21 20.56
CA GLY A 282 0.70 -18.82 20.62
C GLY A 282 1.81 -18.51 19.63
N ILE A 283 1.96 -19.30 18.56
CA ILE A 283 2.97 -19.06 17.53
C ILE A 283 2.37 -18.08 16.51
N PRO A 284 3.06 -16.98 16.16
CA PRO A 284 2.59 -16.06 15.14
C PRO A 284 2.27 -16.81 13.83
N TYR A 285 1.04 -16.67 13.34
CA TYR A 285 0.59 -17.30 12.11
C TYR A 285 1.17 -16.58 10.89
N ARG A 286 2.42 -16.90 10.56
CA ARG A 286 3.17 -16.34 9.43
C ARG A 286 4.08 -17.39 8.80
N ARG A 287 4.36 -17.23 7.51
CA ARG A 287 5.26 -18.12 6.76
C ARG A 287 6.10 -17.33 5.77
N GLY A 288 7.42 -17.44 5.88
CA GLY A 288 8.38 -16.73 5.03
C GLY A 288 9.06 -17.63 3.99
N TYR A 289 9.11 -17.17 2.75
CA TYR A 289 9.73 -17.85 1.61
C TYR A 289 10.81 -16.97 0.98
N LEU A 290 11.97 -17.54 0.68
CA LEU A 290 13.06 -16.88 -0.02
C LEU A 290 13.36 -17.57 -1.34
N LEU A 291 13.16 -16.85 -2.44
CA LEU A 291 13.45 -17.31 -3.80
C LEU A 291 14.73 -16.65 -4.26
N HIS A 292 15.77 -17.45 -4.47
CA HIS A 292 17.09 -16.94 -4.80
C HIS A 292 17.67 -17.61 -6.04
N GLY A 293 18.47 -16.86 -6.79
CA GLY A 293 19.17 -17.36 -7.97
C GLY A 293 19.31 -16.30 -9.06
N PRO A 294 19.93 -16.63 -10.20
CA PRO A 294 20.22 -15.68 -11.27
C PRO A 294 18.97 -14.93 -11.79
N PRO A 295 19.13 -13.73 -12.40
CA PRO A 295 18.05 -13.08 -13.11
C PRO A 295 17.53 -13.97 -14.26
N GLY A 296 16.24 -13.86 -14.60
CA GLY A 296 15.66 -14.63 -15.69
C GLY A 296 15.28 -16.08 -15.37
N THR A 297 15.39 -16.54 -14.12
CA THR A 297 15.00 -17.90 -13.71
C THR A 297 13.53 -18.06 -13.35
N GLY A 298 12.76 -16.97 -13.37
CA GLY A 298 11.30 -16.99 -13.21
C GLY A 298 10.79 -16.78 -11.79
N LYS A 299 11.58 -16.21 -10.87
CA LYS A 299 11.21 -15.96 -9.45
C LYS A 299 9.85 -15.26 -9.31
N THR A 300 9.70 -14.04 -9.83
CA THR A 300 8.43 -13.28 -9.79
C THR A 300 7.30 -13.99 -10.56
N SER A 301 7.63 -14.64 -11.68
CA SER A 301 6.67 -15.42 -12.46
C SER A 301 6.09 -16.60 -11.67
N PHE A 302 6.92 -17.29 -10.89
CA PHE A 302 6.51 -18.41 -10.05
C PHE A 302 5.55 -17.93 -8.96
N ILE A 303 5.87 -16.83 -8.26
CA ILE A 303 5.01 -16.25 -7.23
C ILE A 303 3.62 -15.91 -7.79
N GLN A 304 3.55 -15.28 -8.97
CA GLN A 304 2.27 -14.95 -9.62
C GLN A 304 1.44 -16.20 -9.96
N SER A 305 2.10 -17.24 -10.48
CA SER A 305 1.43 -18.51 -10.81
C SER A 305 0.97 -19.27 -9.56
N LEU A 306 1.73 -19.18 -8.47
CA LEU A 306 1.44 -19.79 -7.19
C LEU A 306 0.28 -19.08 -6.49
N ALA A 307 0.30 -17.75 -6.45
CA ALA A 307 -0.80 -16.91 -5.94
C ALA A 307 -2.13 -17.25 -6.65
N SER A 308 -2.06 -17.40 -7.98
CA SER A 308 -3.20 -17.83 -8.80
C SER A 308 -3.71 -19.22 -8.39
N LYS A 309 -2.81 -20.19 -8.16
CA LYS A 309 -3.16 -21.57 -7.76
C LYS A 309 -3.81 -21.63 -6.38
N VAL A 310 -3.32 -20.82 -5.42
CA VAL A 310 -3.84 -20.78 -4.04
C VAL A 310 -4.97 -19.78 -3.83
N LYS A 311 -5.45 -19.13 -4.91
CA LYS A 311 -6.53 -18.13 -4.93
C LYS A 311 -6.27 -16.94 -4.01
N MET A 312 -5.06 -16.39 -4.07
CA MET A 312 -4.65 -15.19 -3.32
C MET A 312 -4.19 -14.10 -4.27
N ASN A 313 -4.34 -12.85 -3.86
CA ASN A 313 -3.84 -11.69 -4.58
C ASN A 313 -2.34 -11.48 -4.30
N VAL A 314 -1.69 -10.54 -4.99
CA VAL A 314 -0.27 -10.23 -4.80
C VAL A 314 -0.12 -8.79 -4.34
N ALA A 315 0.61 -8.57 -3.25
CA ALA A 315 0.97 -7.26 -2.75
C ALA A 315 2.48 -7.05 -2.92
N ILE A 316 2.89 -6.14 -3.80
CA ILE A 316 4.30 -5.88 -4.12
C ILE A 316 4.80 -4.67 -3.33
N LEU A 317 5.83 -4.91 -2.53
CA LEU A 317 6.56 -3.92 -1.77
C LEU A 317 7.95 -3.71 -2.36
N ASN A 318 8.23 -2.48 -2.79
CA ASN A 318 9.58 -2.07 -3.19
C ASN A 318 10.16 -1.18 -2.09
N LEU A 319 11.22 -1.64 -1.44
CA LEU A 319 11.82 -0.96 -0.30
C LEU A 319 12.51 0.36 -0.69
N SER A 320 12.85 0.60 -1.96
CA SER A 320 13.54 1.85 -2.38
C SER A 320 12.74 3.13 -2.14
N GLY A 321 11.42 3.01 -1.95
CA GLY A 321 10.54 4.16 -1.70
C GLY A 321 10.35 4.54 -0.23
N ALA A 322 10.67 3.68 0.74
CA ALA A 322 10.37 4.00 2.14
C ALA A 322 11.43 4.95 2.72
N ALA A 323 10.97 6.07 3.28
CA ALA A 323 11.82 7.09 3.86
C ALA A 323 12.34 6.71 5.26
N ASN A 324 11.59 5.91 6.01
CA ASN A 324 11.94 5.49 7.38
C ASN A 324 11.33 4.12 7.74
N ASP A 325 11.82 3.55 8.84
CA ASP A 325 11.38 2.25 9.37
C ASP A 325 9.90 2.26 9.80
N ASP A 326 9.40 3.41 10.27
CA ASP A 326 7.99 3.56 10.68
C ASP A 326 7.03 3.48 9.49
N SER A 327 7.36 4.10 8.35
CA SER A 327 6.57 4.02 7.12
C SER A 327 6.53 2.59 6.59
N LEU A 328 7.63 1.86 6.71
CA LEU A 328 7.69 0.45 6.35
C LEU A 328 6.82 -0.41 7.27
N SER A 329 6.91 -0.19 8.58
CA SER A 329 6.07 -0.89 9.57
C SER A 329 4.58 -0.62 9.33
N SER A 330 4.22 0.64 9.12
CA SER A 330 2.85 1.06 8.78
C SER A 330 2.36 0.38 7.50
N ALA A 331 3.17 0.38 6.43
CA ALA A 331 2.82 -0.29 5.17
C ALA A 331 2.61 -1.79 5.37
N LEU A 332 3.46 -2.45 6.15
CA LEU A 332 3.33 -3.87 6.42
C LEU A 332 2.06 -4.20 7.21
N THR A 333 1.71 -3.41 8.25
CA THR A 333 0.46 -3.63 9.00
C THR A 333 -0.81 -3.45 8.15
N ARG A 334 -0.74 -2.64 7.08
CA ARG A 334 -1.86 -2.31 6.18
C ARG A 334 -1.91 -3.16 4.91
N VAL A 335 -1.13 -4.25 4.82
CA VAL A 335 -1.18 -5.16 3.67
C VAL A 335 -2.62 -5.67 3.47
N PRO A 336 -3.18 -5.61 2.24
CA PRO A 336 -4.53 -6.09 1.99
C PRO A 336 -4.69 -7.57 2.34
N LYS A 337 -5.84 -7.96 2.90
CA LYS A 337 -6.13 -9.35 3.28
C LYS A 337 -6.13 -10.28 2.07
N SER A 338 -5.89 -11.58 2.31
CA SER A 338 -5.85 -12.62 1.27
C SER A 338 -4.81 -12.35 0.17
N CYS A 339 -3.70 -11.70 0.53
CA CYS A 339 -2.57 -11.43 -0.36
C CYS A 339 -1.32 -12.23 0.04
N ILE A 340 -0.52 -12.58 -0.96
CA ILE A 340 0.89 -12.91 -0.78
C ILE A 340 1.67 -11.59 -0.85
N LEU A 341 2.42 -11.28 0.21
CA LEU A 341 3.33 -10.13 0.22
C LEU A 341 4.62 -10.51 -0.51
N VAL A 342 5.05 -9.67 -1.45
CA VAL A 342 6.27 -9.85 -2.23
C VAL A 342 7.20 -8.69 -2.00
N ILE A 343 8.39 -8.98 -1.49
CA ILE A 343 9.49 -8.02 -1.34
C ILE A 343 10.53 -8.35 -2.39
N GLU A 344 10.62 -7.51 -3.43
CA GLU A 344 11.51 -7.76 -4.56
C GLU A 344 12.94 -7.24 -4.33
N ASP A 345 13.91 -8.01 -4.82
CA ASP A 345 15.34 -7.66 -4.91
C ASP A 345 15.93 -7.21 -3.57
N ILE A 346 15.69 -7.99 -2.50
CA ILE A 346 16.16 -7.68 -1.14
C ILE A 346 17.70 -7.57 -1.02
N ASP A 347 18.45 -8.13 -1.98
CA ASP A 347 19.92 -8.08 -2.08
C ASP A 347 20.46 -6.76 -2.65
N HIS A 348 19.60 -5.90 -3.18
CA HIS A 348 19.99 -4.59 -3.70
C HIS A 348 20.07 -3.53 -2.61
N TYR A 349 19.56 -3.83 -1.41
CA TYR A 349 19.54 -2.91 -0.29
C TYR A 349 20.82 -3.07 0.53
N GLN A 350 21.49 -1.94 0.77
CA GLN A 350 22.58 -1.87 1.72
C GLN A 350 22.00 -1.79 3.12
N PHE A 351 22.26 -2.85 3.85
CA PHE A 351 21.85 -3.08 5.20
C PHE A 351 22.90 -2.45 6.12
N ASP A 352 22.60 -1.29 6.72
CA ASP A 352 23.51 -0.67 7.69
C ASP A 352 23.58 -1.58 8.92
N GLU A 353 24.72 -2.24 9.15
CA GLU A 353 24.91 -3.22 10.23
C GLU A 353 25.05 -2.58 11.63
N GLY A 354 24.75 -1.29 11.76
CA GLY A 354 24.70 -0.62 13.06
C GLY A 354 26.05 -0.44 13.72
N LEU A 355 27.12 -0.23 12.94
CA LEU A 355 28.36 0.32 13.50
C LEU A 355 28.03 1.69 14.12
N PRO A 356 28.46 1.96 15.38
CA PRO A 356 28.07 3.18 16.07
C PRO A 356 28.57 4.38 15.28
N GLU A 357 27.64 5.19 14.77
CA GLU A 357 27.95 6.50 14.22
C GLU A 357 28.75 7.26 15.29
N ARG A 358 30.01 7.59 14.97
CA ARG A 358 30.70 8.64 15.70
C ARG A 358 29.83 9.89 15.53
N LYS A 359 29.15 10.25 16.61
CA LYS A 359 28.60 11.57 16.80
C LYS A 359 29.77 12.52 16.66
N ASP A 360 29.93 13.08 15.47
CA ASP A 360 30.27 14.48 15.23
C ASP A 360 30.57 14.63 13.73
N ASP A 361 29.91 15.62 13.14
CA ASP A 361 30.30 16.36 11.94
C ASP A 361 29.63 16.08 10.57
N ILE A 362 28.82 17.09 10.22
CA ILE A 362 28.47 17.62 8.89
C ILE A 362 27.44 16.83 8.06
N LYS A 363 26.21 17.36 8.15
CA LYS A 363 25.06 17.16 7.25
C LYS A 363 25.47 17.25 5.78
N THR A 364 25.82 16.11 5.18
CA THR A 364 25.91 15.98 3.73
C THR A 364 24.56 15.47 3.24
N TYR A 365 23.83 16.36 2.57
CA TYR A 365 22.55 16.14 1.91
C TYR A 365 22.63 14.97 0.92
N ASN A 366 22.38 13.73 1.36
CA ASN A 366 21.89 12.57 0.58
C ASN A 366 21.77 11.26 1.42
N LYS A 367 21.58 11.36 2.74
CA LYS A 367 21.46 10.19 3.64
C LYS A 367 20.03 10.01 4.19
N ASN A 368 19.00 10.26 3.37
CA ASN A 368 17.60 10.31 3.82
C ASN A 368 16.74 9.08 3.48
N ASN A 369 17.25 8.02 2.84
CA ASN A 369 16.43 6.86 2.43
C ASN A 369 17.11 5.50 2.74
N SER A 370 17.72 5.31 3.91
CA SER A 370 18.20 3.98 4.31
C SER A 370 17.24 3.35 5.31
N ILE A 371 16.38 2.47 4.82
CA ILE A 371 15.69 1.49 5.68
C ILE A 371 16.76 0.66 6.37
N SER A 372 16.69 0.55 7.69
CA SER A 372 17.67 -0.22 8.45
C SER A 372 17.36 -1.73 8.37
N VAL A 373 18.38 -2.58 8.55
CA VAL A 373 18.15 -4.03 8.76
C VAL A 373 17.16 -4.22 9.89
N SER A 374 17.39 -3.52 11.00
CA SER A 374 16.56 -3.62 12.18
C SER A 374 15.11 -3.23 11.90
N GLY A 375 14.87 -2.25 11.03
CA GLY A 375 13.55 -1.82 10.60
C GLY A 375 12.78 -2.92 9.88
N ILE A 376 13.40 -3.56 8.88
CA ILE A 376 12.80 -4.70 8.17
C ILE A 376 12.56 -5.87 9.10
N LEU A 377 13.53 -6.18 9.98
CA LEU A 377 13.39 -7.25 10.95
C LEU A 377 12.20 -7.00 11.88
N ASN A 378 12.18 -5.85 12.56
CA ASN A 378 11.12 -5.46 13.48
C ASN A 378 9.74 -5.42 12.80
N ALA A 379 9.68 -5.03 11.53
CA ALA A 379 8.42 -4.98 10.81
C ALA A 379 7.90 -6.38 10.40
N ILE A 380 8.80 -7.36 10.19
CA ILE A 380 8.43 -8.76 9.90
C ILE A 380 8.12 -9.53 11.19
N ASP A 381 8.92 -9.35 12.24
CA ASP A 381 8.88 -10.23 13.42
C ASP A 381 8.52 -9.57 14.75
N GLY A 382 8.41 -8.24 14.80
CA GLY A 382 8.11 -7.48 16.00
C GLY A 382 6.70 -7.66 16.54
N ILE A 383 6.45 -7.09 17.72
CA ILE A 383 5.17 -7.24 18.46
C ILE A 383 3.98 -6.64 17.69
N ALA A 384 4.23 -5.59 16.91
CA ALA A 384 3.26 -4.94 16.02
C ALA A 384 3.29 -5.51 14.58
N SER A 385 3.90 -6.67 14.35
CA SER A 385 4.10 -7.23 13.00
C SER A 385 2.80 -7.61 12.29
N LEU A 386 2.91 -7.78 10.97
CA LEU A 386 1.96 -8.46 10.09
C LEU A 386 1.34 -9.71 10.73
N LYS A 387 0.02 -9.68 10.95
CA LYS A 387 -0.76 -10.87 11.34
C LYS A 387 -1.21 -11.62 10.09
N GLU A 388 -1.18 -12.95 10.15
CA GLU A 388 -1.73 -13.85 9.12
C GLU A 388 -1.14 -13.67 7.72
N SER A 389 0.18 -13.74 7.60
CA SER A 389 0.89 -13.36 6.37
C SER A 389 1.69 -14.51 5.73
N ILE A 390 1.66 -14.54 4.39
CA ILE A 390 2.58 -15.32 3.56
C ILE A 390 3.49 -14.30 2.87
N ILE A 391 4.79 -14.38 3.15
CA ILE A 391 5.79 -13.42 2.68
C ILE A 391 6.74 -14.14 1.73
N PHE A 392 6.90 -13.61 0.52
CA PHE A 392 7.90 -14.01 -0.45
C PHE A 392 8.93 -12.91 -0.60
N MET A 393 10.20 -13.28 -0.49
CA MET A 393 11.33 -12.42 -0.80
C MET A 393 12.05 -12.96 -2.02
N THR A 394 12.48 -12.07 -2.92
CA THR A 394 13.34 -12.44 -4.05
C THR A 394 14.72 -11.83 -3.89
N CYS A 395 15.75 -12.61 -4.21
CA CYS A 395 17.12 -12.10 -4.31
C CYS A 395 17.86 -12.72 -5.49
N ASN A 396 18.84 -12.00 -6.03
CA ASN A 396 19.71 -12.53 -7.08
C ASN A 396 21.02 -13.08 -6.47
N ASP A 397 21.55 -12.42 -5.45
CA ASP A 397 22.75 -12.82 -4.71
C ASP A 397 22.42 -13.10 -3.22
N MET A 398 22.51 -14.37 -2.83
CA MET A 398 22.27 -14.80 -1.44
C MET A 398 23.32 -14.25 -0.47
N ASN A 399 24.55 -13.99 -0.93
CA ASN A 399 25.65 -13.57 -0.05
C ASN A 399 25.46 -12.16 0.51
N ARG A 400 24.58 -11.36 -0.11
CA ARG A 400 24.25 -10.01 0.32
C ARG A 400 23.15 -9.95 1.37
N ILE A 401 22.50 -11.08 1.64
CA ILE A 401 21.38 -11.13 2.59
C ILE A 401 21.94 -11.27 4.01
N PRO A 402 21.57 -10.37 4.94
CA PRO A 402 22.01 -10.47 6.34
C PRO A 402 21.59 -11.81 6.94
N PRO A 403 22.49 -12.54 7.61
CA PRO A 403 22.16 -13.82 8.26
C PRO A 403 21.00 -13.71 9.27
N ALA A 404 20.79 -12.52 9.82
CA ALA A 404 19.67 -12.24 10.71
C ALA A 404 18.30 -12.45 10.03
N LEU A 405 18.14 -12.12 8.74
CA LEU A 405 16.87 -12.26 8.02
C LEU A 405 16.54 -13.73 7.72
N ILE A 406 17.57 -14.57 7.62
CA ILE A 406 17.50 -15.98 7.19
C ILE A 406 17.00 -16.92 8.31
N ARG A 407 16.83 -16.42 9.53
CA ARG A 407 16.44 -17.24 10.70
C ARG A 407 15.00 -17.78 10.58
N PRO A 408 14.73 -19.00 11.08
CA PRO A 408 13.37 -19.55 11.15
C PRO A 408 12.40 -18.60 11.87
N GLY A 409 11.15 -18.53 11.41
CA GLY A 409 10.15 -17.56 11.87
C GLY A 409 10.18 -16.21 11.13
N ARG A 410 11.23 -15.96 10.33
CA ARG A 410 11.33 -14.87 9.33
C ARG A 410 11.35 -15.45 7.92
N ILE A 411 12.26 -16.39 7.67
CA ILE A 411 12.36 -17.17 6.42
C ILE A 411 12.40 -18.65 6.79
N ASP A 412 11.34 -19.36 6.45
CA ASP A 412 11.15 -20.77 6.80
C ASP A 412 11.54 -21.69 5.63
N VAL A 413 11.26 -21.27 4.39
CA VAL A 413 11.52 -22.05 3.19
C VAL A 413 12.44 -21.27 2.24
N LYS A 414 13.50 -21.94 1.79
CA LYS A 414 14.43 -21.41 0.78
C LYS A 414 14.31 -22.23 -0.50
N LEU A 415 14.12 -21.56 -1.62
CA LEU A 415 14.04 -22.15 -2.94
C LEU A 415 15.11 -21.56 -3.84
N HIS A 416 16.06 -22.40 -4.26
CA HIS A 416 17.07 -22.04 -5.24
C HIS A 416 16.53 -22.22 -6.66
N MET A 417 16.39 -21.12 -7.40
CA MET A 417 15.97 -21.08 -8.79
C MET A 417 17.19 -20.79 -9.68
N GLY A 418 17.93 -21.85 -10.01
CA GLY A 418 19.14 -21.81 -10.83
C GLY A 418 18.85 -21.85 -12.34
N TYR A 419 19.93 -22.05 -13.10
CA TYR A 419 19.90 -22.29 -14.54
C TYR A 419 19.20 -23.62 -14.89
N LEU A 420 18.91 -23.81 -16.17
CA LEU A 420 18.16 -24.95 -16.70
C LEU A 420 18.82 -26.29 -16.37
N ASP A 421 18.00 -27.23 -15.90
CA ASP A 421 18.32 -28.66 -15.95
C ASP A 421 17.63 -29.34 -17.15
N ASP A 422 18.00 -30.59 -17.40
CA ASP A 422 17.44 -31.38 -18.51
C ASP A 422 15.94 -31.58 -18.37
N TYR A 423 15.44 -31.73 -17.14
CA TYR A 423 14.02 -31.90 -16.87
C TYR A 423 13.25 -30.63 -17.29
N GLN A 424 13.73 -29.46 -16.88
CA GLN A 424 13.15 -28.17 -17.20
C GLN A 424 13.21 -27.90 -18.70
N ALA A 425 14.36 -28.15 -19.35
CA ALA A 425 14.52 -27.93 -20.79
C ALA A 425 13.54 -28.80 -21.61
N LYS A 426 13.41 -30.09 -21.25
CA LYS A 426 12.44 -31.00 -21.89
C LYS A 426 11.02 -30.50 -21.69
N LEU A 427 10.64 -30.19 -20.46
CA LEU A 427 9.27 -29.78 -20.13
C LEU A 427 8.90 -28.44 -20.79
N ILE A 428 9.81 -27.47 -20.82
CA ILE A 428 9.62 -26.20 -21.53
C ILE A 428 9.42 -26.46 -23.02
N PHE A 429 10.27 -27.27 -23.64
CA PHE A 429 10.12 -27.61 -25.07
C PHE A 429 8.74 -28.21 -25.34
N TRP A 430 8.37 -29.25 -24.60
CA TRP A 430 7.09 -29.93 -24.82
C TRP A 430 5.91 -28.98 -24.61
N ARG A 431 5.91 -28.15 -23.55
CA ARG A 431 4.85 -27.16 -23.30
C ARG A 431 4.79 -26.07 -24.38
N PHE A 432 5.92 -25.77 -25.02
CA PHE A 432 5.99 -24.74 -26.05
C PHE A 432 5.52 -25.24 -27.41
N PHE A 433 5.88 -26.48 -27.77
CA PHE A 433 5.65 -27.04 -29.10
C PHE A 433 4.45 -28.00 -29.19
N CYS A 434 4.04 -28.64 -28.09
CA CYS A 434 2.80 -29.44 -28.06
C CYS A 434 1.62 -28.58 -27.60
N MET A 435 0.69 -28.35 -28.52
CA MET A 435 -0.40 -27.38 -28.39
C MET A 435 -1.63 -27.90 -27.64
N GLU A 436 -1.68 -29.19 -27.31
CA GLU A 436 -2.93 -29.82 -26.88
C GLU A 436 -3.17 -29.74 -25.36
N GLU A 437 -2.14 -29.67 -24.50
CA GLU A 437 -2.35 -29.64 -23.04
C GLU A 437 -1.29 -28.83 -22.28
N LYS A 438 -1.75 -27.82 -21.51
CA LYS A 438 -0.88 -26.95 -20.69
C LYS A 438 -0.59 -27.51 -19.30
N GLU A 439 -1.23 -28.61 -18.91
CA GLU A 439 -1.20 -29.13 -17.54
C GLU A 439 -0.48 -30.47 -17.38
N THR A 440 0.02 -31.04 -18.46
CA THR A 440 0.64 -32.36 -18.49
C THR A 440 1.99 -32.35 -17.79
N SER A 441 2.21 -33.35 -16.93
CA SER A 441 3.53 -33.65 -16.35
C SER A 441 4.44 -34.24 -17.43
N LEU A 442 5.76 -34.29 -17.19
CA LEU A 442 6.69 -34.92 -18.15
C LEU A 442 6.40 -36.43 -18.34
N GLU A 443 5.82 -37.08 -17.32
CA GLU A 443 5.51 -38.51 -17.31
C GLU A 443 4.26 -38.84 -18.14
N ASP A 444 3.38 -37.85 -18.30
CA ASP A 444 2.14 -37.96 -19.07
C ASP A 444 2.28 -37.44 -20.51
N MET A 445 3.49 -37.05 -20.93
CA MET A 445 3.72 -36.51 -22.26
C MET A 445 3.46 -37.57 -23.34
N PRO A 446 2.81 -37.21 -24.46
CA PRO A 446 2.46 -38.15 -25.52
C PRO A 446 3.68 -38.48 -26.40
N THR A 447 4.75 -39.01 -25.80
CA THR A 447 6.02 -39.34 -26.48
C THR A 447 5.80 -40.36 -27.59
N ALA A 448 4.85 -41.29 -27.40
CA ALA A 448 4.45 -42.25 -28.42
C ALA A 448 3.71 -41.62 -29.61
N LYS A 449 3.02 -40.49 -29.41
CA LYS A 449 2.31 -39.75 -30.47
C LYS A 449 3.28 -38.91 -31.31
N TYR A 450 4.39 -38.44 -30.72
CA TYR A 450 5.38 -37.58 -31.37
C TYR A 450 6.83 -38.08 -31.19
N PRO A 451 7.21 -39.21 -31.80
CA PRO A 451 8.53 -39.82 -31.62
C PRO A 451 9.68 -38.98 -32.21
N THR A 452 9.43 -38.26 -33.30
CA THR A 452 10.40 -37.33 -33.91
C THR A 452 10.76 -36.21 -32.95
N LEU A 453 9.77 -35.57 -32.32
CA LEU A 453 9.99 -34.52 -31.32
C LEU A 453 10.81 -35.02 -30.15
N SER A 454 10.50 -36.20 -29.61
CA SER A 454 11.25 -36.77 -28.49
C SER A 454 12.74 -36.90 -28.81
N THR A 455 13.06 -37.30 -30.03
CA THR A 455 14.46 -37.40 -30.50
C THR A 455 15.09 -36.02 -30.66
N SER A 456 14.37 -35.08 -31.28
CA SER A 456 14.82 -33.69 -31.48
C SER A 456 15.09 -32.97 -30.16
N VAL A 457 14.27 -33.17 -29.12
CA VAL A 457 14.47 -32.56 -27.80
C VAL A 457 15.73 -33.04 -27.13
N ASN A 458 15.95 -34.36 -27.11
CA ASN A 458 17.14 -34.93 -26.48
C ASN A 458 18.40 -34.48 -27.23
N GLU A 459 18.36 -34.43 -28.56
CA GLU A 459 19.48 -33.94 -29.36
C GLU A 459 19.73 -32.44 -29.15
N LEU A 460 18.68 -31.61 -29.10
CA LEU A 460 18.77 -30.18 -28.83
C LEU A 460 19.44 -29.92 -27.48
N ILE A 461 19.00 -30.60 -26.42
CA ILE A 461 19.54 -30.43 -25.07
C ILE A 461 21.00 -30.86 -25.02
N ARG A 462 21.34 -31.99 -25.66
CA ARG A 462 22.72 -32.48 -25.75
C ARG A 462 23.62 -31.48 -26.46
N ARG A 463 23.25 -31.03 -27.67
CA ARG A 463 24.03 -30.04 -28.44
C ARG A 463 24.15 -28.71 -27.70
N MET A 464 23.08 -28.28 -27.05
CA MET A 464 23.05 -27.03 -26.30
C MET A 464 24.07 -27.06 -25.16
N ARG A 465 24.16 -28.18 -24.43
CA ARG A 465 25.17 -28.38 -23.39
C ARG A 465 26.59 -28.42 -23.95
N ASP A 466 26.81 -29.22 -25.00
CA ASP A 466 28.13 -29.38 -25.61
C ASP A 466 28.66 -28.03 -26.13
N GLU A 467 27.78 -27.25 -26.78
CA GLU A 467 28.12 -25.95 -27.33
C GLU A 467 28.31 -24.88 -26.24
N ALA A 468 27.47 -24.86 -25.22
CA ALA A 468 27.66 -23.98 -24.06
C ALA A 468 28.99 -24.25 -23.35
N HIS A 469 29.37 -25.53 -23.19
CA HIS A 469 30.65 -25.91 -22.61
C HIS A 469 31.84 -25.50 -23.50
N ARG A 470 31.73 -25.67 -24.81
CA ARG A 470 32.75 -25.24 -25.79
C ARG A 470 32.98 -23.73 -25.73
N VAL A 471 31.91 -22.94 -25.74
CA VAL A 471 31.98 -21.47 -25.68
C VAL A 471 32.47 -21.00 -24.31
N SER A 472 32.04 -21.66 -23.23
CA SER A 472 32.52 -21.43 -21.87
C SER A 472 34.04 -21.54 -21.76
N LEU A 473 34.63 -22.62 -22.29
CA LEU A 473 36.09 -22.82 -22.32
C LEU A 473 36.80 -21.79 -23.20
N LYS A 474 36.23 -21.47 -24.37
CA LYS A 474 36.83 -20.52 -25.32
C LYS A 474 36.91 -19.10 -24.76
N ARG A 475 35.89 -18.66 -24.03
CA ARG A 475 35.75 -17.31 -23.49
C ARG A 475 36.19 -17.17 -22.03
N GLY A 476 36.42 -18.27 -21.33
CA GLY A 476 36.81 -18.27 -19.91
C GLY A 476 35.68 -17.82 -18.97
N ILE A 477 34.42 -18.01 -19.37
CA ILE A 477 33.23 -17.64 -18.59
C ILE A 477 32.40 -18.88 -18.28
N GLN A 478 31.83 -19.00 -17.08
CA GLN A 478 30.86 -20.05 -16.78
C GLN A 478 29.53 -19.73 -17.50
N LEU A 479 29.24 -20.48 -18.56
CA LEU A 479 28.06 -20.26 -19.40
C LEU A 479 26.99 -21.30 -19.12
N GLU A 480 25.95 -20.87 -18.41
CA GLU A 480 24.74 -21.66 -18.19
C GLU A 480 23.53 -20.88 -18.69
N ILE A 481 22.51 -21.60 -19.17
CA ILE A 481 21.36 -21.01 -19.86
C ILE A 481 20.18 -20.93 -18.89
N SER A 482 19.54 -19.78 -18.84
CA SER A 482 18.35 -19.54 -18.03
C SER A 482 17.07 -19.96 -18.76
N PRO A 483 16.00 -20.30 -18.02
CA PRO A 483 14.69 -20.55 -18.62
C PRO A 483 14.19 -19.41 -19.52
N ALA A 484 14.42 -18.15 -19.15
CA ALA A 484 14.01 -17.01 -19.96
C ALA A 484 14.73 -16.95 -21.32
N GLU A 485 16.04 -17.23 -21.34
CA GLU A 485 16.83 -17.28 -22.58
C GLU A 485 16.33 -18.39 -23.52
N LEU A 486 16.08 -19.59 -22.99
CA LEU A 486 15.55 -20.70 -23.78
C LEU A 486 14.12 -20.42 -24.32
N ILE A 487 13.24 -19.84 -23.51
CA ILE A 487 11.89 -19.48 -23.94
C ILE A 487 11.95 -18.40 -25.04
N SER A 488 12.83 -17.41 -24.90
CA SER A 488 13.04 -16.38 -25.92
C SER A 488 13.52 -17.00 -27.25
N TYR A 489 14.46 -17.93 -27.16
CA TYR A 489 14.97 -18.68 -28.31
C TYR A 489 13.85 -19.45 -29.03
N PHE A 490 13.04 -20.20 -28.28
CA PHE A 490 11.91 -20.94 -28.85
C PHE A 490 10.86 -20.01 -29.47
N LEU A 491 10.59 -18.87 -28.84
CA LEU A 491 9.63 -17.89 -29.34
C LEU A 491 10.06 -17.31 -30.69
N PHE A 492 11.33 -16.96 -30.85
CA PHE A 492 11.87 -16.44 -32.11
C PHE A 492 11.64 -17.41 -33.27
N HIS A 493 11.99 -18.69 -33.08
CA HIS A 493 11.83 -19.70 -34.11
C HIS A 493 10.36 -20.08 -34.34
N ALA A 494 9.56 -20.24 -33.30
CA ALA A 494 8.14 -20.60 -33.46
C ALA A 494 7.33 -19.50 -34.19
N LEU A 495 7.66 -18.23 -33.98
CA LEU A 495 7.06 -17.12 -34.72
C LEU A 495 7.49 -17.12 -36.19
N LYS A 496 8.77 -17.39 -36.47
CA LYS A 496 9.29 -17.49 -37.85
C LYS A 496 8.54 -18.55 -38.68
N PHE A 497 8.22 -19.70 -38.07
CA PHE A 497 7.54 -20.82 -38.72
C PHE A 497 6.01 -20.83 -38.53
N LYS A 498 5.43 -19.79 -37.90
CA LYS A 498 3.98 -19.65 -37.66
C LYS A 498 3.31 -20.93 -37.12
N LEU A 499 3.94 -21.57 -36.14
CA LEU A 499 3.55 -22.89 -35.65
C LEU A 499 2.07 -23.03 -35.25
N SER A 500 1.44 -21.93 -34.81
CA SER A 500 0.01 -21.87 -34.45
C SER A 500 -0.93 -22.24 -35.59
N THR A 501 -0.49 -22.11 -36.84
CA THR A 501 -1.36 -22.25 -38.02
C THR A 501 -1.21 -23.56 -38.77
N GLN A 502 -0.05 -24.22 -38.69
CA GLN A 502 0.26 -25.41 -39.52
C GLN A 502 1.19 -26.38 -38.78
N PRO A 503 0.70 -27.54 -38.28
CA PRO A 503 1.49 -28.52 -37.53
C PRO A 503 2.69 -29.10 -38.29
N GLN A 504 2.65 -29.08 -39.63
CA GLN A 504 3.69 -29.60 -40.52
C GLN A 504 5.02 -28.81 -40.42
N HIS A 505 5.00 -27.59 -39.88
CA HIS A 505 6.19 -26.74 -39.74
C HIS A 505 7.02 -27.05 -38.50
N LEU A 506 6.56 -27.98 -37.66
CA LEU A 506 7.21 -28.32 -36.41
C LEU A 506 8.58 -28.98 -36.63
N ASP A 507 8.71 -29.88 -37.61
CA ASP A 507 9.99 -30.53 -37.93
C ASP A 507 11.01 -29.52 -38.50
N LEU A 508 10.56 -28.62 -39.39
CA LEU A 508 11.39 -27.52 -39.93
C LEU A 508 11.84 -26.55 -38.82
N CYS A 509 10.96 -26.28 -37.85
CA CYS A 509 11.30 -25.47 -36.70
C CYS A 509 12.36 -26.17 -35.83
N CYS A 510 12.21 -27.47 -35.56
CA CYS A 510 13.20 -28.25 -34.82
C CYS A 510 14.56 -28.29 -35.51
N GLN A 511 14.60 -28.45 -36.83
CA GLN A 511 15.83 -28.36 -37.61
C GLN A 511 16.46 -26.96 -37.49
N SER A 512 15.66 -25.91 -37.67
CA SER A 512 16.13 -24.53 -37.53
C SER A 512 16.67 -24.23 -36.12
N LEU A 513 16.10 -24.80 -35.06
CA LEU A 513 16.59 -24.69 -33.69
C LEU A 513 17.94 -25.38 -33.50
N LEU A 514 18.20 -26.49 -34.21
CA LEU A 514 19.49 -27.16 -34.13
C LEU A 514 20.56 -26.40 -34.92
N ASP A 515 20.21 -25.84 -36.08
CA ASP A 515 21.13 -25.15 -36.98
C ASP A 515 21.62 -23.81 -36.40
N HIS A 516 20.74 -23.06 -35.73
CA HIS A 516 21.05 -21.72 -35.19
C HIS A 516 21.45 -21.76 -33.71
N LEU A 517 21.66 -22.96 -33.15
CA LEU A 517 22.03 -23.12 -31.76
C LEU A 517 23.39 -22.47 -31.42
N PRO A 518 24.45 -22.59 -32.25
CA PRO A 518 25.74 -21.95 -31.96
C PRO A 518 25.62 -20.43 -31.85
N ASP A 519 24.90 -19.79 -32.77
CA ASP A 519 24.68 -18.34 -32.77
C ASP A 519 23.93 -17.88 -31.52
N PHE A 520 22.92 -18.64 -31.09
CA PHE A 520 22.22 -18.39 -29.84
C PHE A 520 23.15 -18.45 -28.63
N ILE A 521 23.97 -19.51 -28.52
CA ILE A 521 24.91 -19.67 -27.41
C ILE A 521 25.96 -18.54 -27.41
N ASP A 522 26.50 -18.17 -28.56
CA ASP A 522 27.45 -17.08 -28.69
C ASP A 522 26.84 -15.71 -28.32
N SER A 523 25.55 -15.49 -28.61
CA SER A 523 24.80 -14.31 -28.18
C SER A 523 24.64 -14.29 -26.65
N VAL A 524 24.21 -15.39 -26.04
CA VAL A 524 24.06 -15.48 -24.57
C VAL A 524 25.42 -15.27 -23.88
N ALA A 525 26.51 -15.77 -24.46
CA ALA A 525 27.86 -15.55 -23.96
C ALA A 525 28.25 -14.07 -23.99
N ALA A 526 27.98 -13.36 -25.09
CA ALA A 526 28.25 -11.93 -25.21
C ALA A 526 27.43 -11.10 -24.20
N ASP A 527 26.15 -11.43 -24.01
CA ASP A 527 25.30 -10.77 -23.01
C ASP A 527 25.82 -10.99 -21.59
N ARG A 528 26.32 -12.20 -21.29
CA ARG A 528 26.90 -12.53 -19.99
C ARG A 528 28.20 -11.77 -19.72
N GLU A 529 29.07 -11.63 -20.72
CA GLU A 529 30.29 -10.81 -20.63
C GLU A 529 29.96 -9.33 -20.33
N GLN A 530 28.99 -8.76 -21.04
CA GLN A 530 28.54 -7.38 -20.80
C GLN A 530 27.98 -7.20 -19.38
N ALA A 531 27.21 -8.17 -18.87
CA ALA A 531 26.68 -8.13 -17.52
C ALA A 531 27.79 -8.19 -16.45
N ILE A 532 28.82 -9.01 -16.66
CA ILE A 532 30.00 -9.09 -15.79
C ILE A 532 30.76 -7.75 -15.81
N GLU A 533 31.00 -7.19 -16.99
CA GLU A 533 31.70 -5.90 -17.14
C GLU A 533 30.94 -4.77 -16.43
N HIS A 534 29.62 -4.70 -16.60
CA HIS A 534 28.79 -3.71 -15.94
C HIS A 534 28.82 -3.87 -14.40
N THR A 535 28.80 -5.12 -13.91
CA THR A 535 28.87 -5.41 -12.47
C THR A 535 30.22 -5.00 -11.89
N ASN A 536 31.32 -5.29 -12.59
CA ASN A 536 32.67 -4.88 -12.22
C ASN A 536 32.79 -3.35 -12.19
N LYS A 537 32.30 -2.65 -13.23
CA LYS A 537 32.27 -1.18 -13.29
C LYS A 537 31.49 -0.58 -12.12
N LYS A 538 30.34 -1.17 -11.75
CA LYS A 538 29.54 -0.72 -10.60
C LYS A 538 30.28 -0.93 -9.28
N ALA A 539 30.95 -2.06 -9.10
CA ALA A 539 31.76 -2.35 -7.92
C ALA A 539 32.95 -1.39 -7.79
N THR A 540 33.66 -1.11 -8.88
CA THR A 540 34.77 -0.14 -8.89
C THR A 540 34.29 1.27 -8.55
N LYS A 541 33.15 1.71 -9.10
CA LYS A 541 32.56 3.02 -8.74
C LYS A 541 32.18 3.09 -7.26
N LEU A 542 31.63 2.01 -6.69
CA LEU A 542 31.29 1.94 -5.28
C LEU A 542 32.54 2.02 -4.39
N GLN A 543 33.61 1.29 -4.74
CA GLN A 543 34.89 1.35 -4.05
C GLN A 543 35.55 2.72 -4.16
N GLN A 544 35.53 3.36 -5.34
CA GLN A 544 36.03 4.72 -5.52
C GLN A 544 35.24 5.75 -4.71
N ALA A 545 33.91 5.61 -4.63
CA ALA A 545 33.07 6.46 -3.79
C ALA A 545 33.37 6.28 -2.29
N GLN A 546 33.61 5.04 -1.85
CA GLN A 546 34.04 4.74 -0.48
C GLN A 546 35.43 5.32 -0.17
N ALA A 547 36.41 5.15 -1.07
CA ALA A 547 37.76 5.71 -0.91
C ALA A 547 37.79 7.25 -0.95
N HIS A 548 36.94 7.88 -1.76
CA HIS A 548 36.75 9.34 -1.74
C HIS A 548 36.12 9.82 -0.43
N ALA A 549 35.17 9.06 0.14
CA ALA A 549 34.60 9.39 1.45
C ALA A 549 35.64 9.24 2.59
N GLU A 550 36.48 8.21 2.53
CA GLU A 550 37.55 7.98 3.51
C GLU A 550 38.69 9.02 3.41
N SER A 551 39.08 9.43 2.20
CA SER A 551 40.12 10.47 2.00
C SER A 551 39.65 11.88 2.36
N HIS A 552 38.36 12.18 2.19
CA HIS A 552 37.79 13.42 2.73
C HIS A 552 37.71 13.41 4.27
N SER A 553 37.51 12.24 4.89
CA SER A 553 37.60 12.07 6.35
C SER A 553 39.05 12.23 6.87
N SER A 554 40.08 11.77 6.14
CA SER A 554 41.47 11.92 6.57
C SER A 554 41.98 13.37 6.43
N ASN A 555 41.63 14.06 5.33
CA ASN A 555 41.98 15.47 5.17
C ASN A 555 41.30 16.39 6.21
N ALA A 556 40.11 16.04 6.69
CA ALA A 556 39.45 16.80 7.77
C ALA A 556 40.19 16.67 9.11
N GLN A 557 40.84 15.53 9.38
CA GLN A 557 41.66 15.31 10.57
C GLN A 557 43.02 16.04 10.47
N ASP A 558 43.63 16.11 9.29
CA ASP A 558 44.90 16.84 9.09
C ASP A 558 44.75 18.36 9.20
N ILE A 559 43.61 18.93 8.77
CA ILE A 559 43.31 20.37 8.93
C ILE A 559 43.15 20.76 10.41
N HIS A 560 42.62 19.87 11.25
CA HIS A 560 42.57 20.11 12.70
C HIS A 560 43.94 20.01 13.37
N HIS A 561 44.87 19.19 12.83
CA HIS A 561 46.23 19.09 13.34
C HIS A 561 47.13 20.27 12.93
N THR A 562 46.94 20.85 11.73
CA THR A 562 47.70 22.04 11.29
C THR A 562 47.27 23.30 12.04
N ARG A 563 45.97 23.43 12.34
CA ARG A 563 45.43 24.60 13.07
C ARG A 563 45.81 24.65 14.55
N ALA A 564 46.19 23.50 15.14
CA ALA A 564 46.68 23.41 16.52
C ALA A 564 48.17 23.77 16.67
N MET A 565 48.97 23.69 15.60
CA MET A 565 50.39 24.04 15.64
C MET A 565 50.68 25.54 15.38
N ASP A 566 49.79 26.24 14.67
CA ASP A 566 49.94 27.70 14.42
C ASP A 566 49.44 28.58 15.58
N ALA A 567 48.76 28.02 16.59
CA ALA A 567 48.27 28.76 17.75
C ALA A 567 49.28 28.91 18.91
N ALA A 568 50.49 28.37 18.78
CA ALA A 568 51.53 28.41 19.81
C ALA A 568 52.64 29.42 19.50
N LYS A 569 52.30 30.69 19.24
CA LYS A 569 53.25 31.82 19.24
C LYS A 569 52.50 33.14 19.46
N ILE A 570 52.38 33.58 20.70
CA ILE A 570 52.07 34.98 21.05
C ILE A 570 53.11 35.46 22.08
N PRO A 571 53.76 36.62 21.86
CA PRO A 571 54.69 37.22 22.81
C PRO A 571 53.96 38.04 23.89
N THR A 572 54.58 38.12 25.06
CA THR A 572 54.17 38.94 26.22
C THR A 572 54.01 40.43 25.89
N PRO A 573 53.01 41.15 26.44
CA PRO A 573 52.84 42.59 26.24
C PRO A 573 53.66 43.43 27.25
N PRO A 574 54.04 44.67 26.91
CA PRO A 574 54.73 45.57 27.84
C PRO A 574 53.78 46.43 28.67
N THR A 575 54.27 46.74 29.87
CA THR A 575 53.75 47.62 30.92
C THR A 575 53.66 49.11 30.56
N SER A 576 52.71 49.84 31.15
CA SER A 576 52.79 51.28 31.43
C SER A 576 51.90 51.68 32.63
N PRO A 577 52.25 52.71 33.44
CA PRO A 577 51.90 52.73 34.86
C PRO A 577 50.87 53.78 35.32
N ALA A 578 50.31 53.48 36.50
CA ALA A 578 49.92 54.32 37.65
C ALA A 578 48.69 55.27 37.58
N ALA A 579 47.70 54.99 38.44
CA ALA A 579 47.11 55.97 39.37
C ALA A 579 46.44 55.25 40.57
N GLU A 580 46.29 55.99 41.67
CA GLU A 580 46.19 55.63 43.09
C GLU A 580 44.94 54.90 43.63
N LYS A 581 45.15 54.41 44.87
CA LYS A 581 44.26 53.76 45.85
C LYS A 581 43.03 54.59 46.24
N MET A 582 41.94 53.93 46.63
CA MET A 582 41.38 53.91 48.01
C MET A 582 39.99 53.23 48.09
N ALA A 583 39.87 52.37 49.12
CA ALA A 583 38.71 52.13 50.00
C ALA A 583 37.38 51.46 49.52
N ALA A 584 36.98 50.52 50.40
CA ALA A 584 35.61 50.14 50.84
C ALA A 584 34.78 49.22 49.90
N SER A 585 34.63 47.94 50.30
CA SER A 585 33.44 47.33 50.97
C SER A 585 32.43 46.81 49.92
N ASP A 586 31.84 45.62 49.96
CA ASP A 586 31.47 44.76 51.08
C ASP A 586 30.87 43.43 50.53
N VAL A 587 30.82 42.39 51.39
CA VAL A 587 29.93 41.18 51.34
C VAL A 587 30.23 40.11 50.26
N ASP A 588 30.90 38.98 50.51
CA ASP A 588 30.67 37.84 51.44
C ASP A 588 29.76 36.73 50.86
N LYS A 589 30.35 35.57 50.55
CA LYS A 589 30.11 34.27 51.22
C LYS A 589 30.71 33.10 50.43
N GLY A 590 31.56 32.33 51.10
CA GLY A 590 32.04 31.03 50.64
C GLY A 590 31.87 29.97 51.73
N SER A 591 32.25 28.73 51.35
CA SER A 591 32.54 27.57 52.21
C SER A 591 31.30 26.85 52.81
N VAL A 592 31.27 25.55 53.09
CA VAL A 592 32.28 24.53 53.44
C VAL A 592 31.75 23.12 53.06
N ASP A 593 32.66 22.16 53.01
CA ASP A 593 32.58 20.68 53.11
C ASP A 593 31.47 20.05 53.99
N GLU A 594 31.23 18.75 53.74
CA GLU A 594 31.11 17.60 54.67
C GLU A 594 30.15 16.54 54.09
N GLN A 595 30.60 15.29 53.86
CA GLN A 595 30.60 14.14 54.77
C GLN A 595 29.21 13.60 55.22
N GLN A 596 29.15 12.26 55.21
CA GLN A 596 28.32 11.34 56.02
C GLN A 596 26.93 10.88 55.54
N ASP A 597 26.90 9.57 55.27
CA ASP A 597 26.14 8.53 55.98
C ASP A 597 24.60 8.41 55.93
N THR A 598 24.25 7.14 56.11
CA THR A 598 23.00 6.40 55.91
C THR A 598 21.90 6.56 56.97
N LYS A 599 20.68 6.17 56.54
CA LYS A 599 19.58 5.50 57.29
C LYS A 599 18.63 6.33 58.19
N ASN A 600 17.35 6.38 57.80
CA ASN A 600 16.19 5.67 58.40
C ASN A 600 14.88 6.21 57.78
N GLN A 601 14.06 5.39 57.13
CA GLN A 601 12.89 4.63 57.66
C GLN A 601 11.68 5.46 58.16
N GLY A 602 10.52 5.16 57.57
CA GLY A 602 9.15 5.33 58.10
C GLY A 602 8.41 6.57 57.57
N ALA A 603 7.13 6.53 57.16
CA ALA A 603 6.12 5.48 57.16
C ALA A 603 4.89 5.97 56.34
N THR A 604 4.11 5.02 55.80
CA THR A 604 2.64 5.02 55.59
C THR A 604 1.91 6.30 55.13
N GLN A 605 1.26 6.24 53.96
CA GLN A 605 -0.10 5.72 53.76
C GLN A 605 -0.36 5.43 52.29
#